data_AF-A0A399YMU3-F1
#
_entry.id   AF-A0A399YMU3-F1
#
_cell.length_a   1.000
_cell.length_b   1.000
_cell.length_c   1.000
_cell.angle_alpha   90.00
_cell.angle_beta   90.00
_cell.angle_gamma   90.00
#
_symmetry.space_group_name_H-M   'P 1'
#
loop_
_entity.id
_entity.type
_entity.pdbx_description
1 polymer ?
#
loop_
_entity_poly.entity_id
_entity_poly.type
_entity_poly.pdbx_seq_one_letter_code
_entity_poly.pdbx_strand_id
1 'polypeptide(L)'
;SPAALTFGWHLFWWLAIGLILIFLPYFPYTKHAHLFMGPLNFMTSPERNYLGQMKKLDLDDETVEQFGANSLFDLSKKQVLDAFACIMCNRCQEVCPAYNTGKELSPSALEINKRYYTRENLIDLAGGSANGIPLLDFAISESAVWACTACGHCIEVCPVGNTPMLDIMEIRRDQVMMQSEFPEQLKGAFIGMERMGNPWQAQQSRMDWTIPLPFEVPTVAENPDYEYLLWVGCAGAFNPDAQKTVRALATILHETGVSFAILGDDETCTGDSARRAGNEPLFQAMAEANIETLDAAKANERRIVTSCPHCFTTIGKEYGEMGGHYTVFHHTQLISDLIGKGKLKLNGKTLEKATFHDPCYLGRHNGVVEEPRTALASAGLELLEMPRHGKDSFCCGAGGAQYWKEEEHGTTGETVNGTRFREAQTTGASILAVGCPFCNTMMSDANREHGDTMQVLDVAELVVEAMGVKTTA
;
A
#
# COMPACT_ATOMS: atom_id res chain seq x y z
N SER A 1 -63.75 -25.36 3.27
CA SER A 1 -64.37 -26.39 2.41
C SER A 1 -63.36 -26.84 1.36
N PRO A 2 -63.49 -28.04 0.77
CA PRO A 2 -62.61 -28.50 -0.31
C PRO A 2 -62.50 -27.48 -1.47
N ALA A 3 -63.60 -26.82 -1.83
CA ALA A 3 -63.61 -25.78 -2.85
C ALA A 3 -62.74 -24.55 -2.49
N ALA A 4 -62.78 -24.11 -1.23
CA ALA A 4 -61.94 -23.00 -0.76
C ALA A 4 -60.44 -23.38 -0.80
N LEU A 5 -60.10 -24.64 -0.53
CA LEU A 5 -58.73 -25.13 -0.62
C LEU A 5 -58.24 -25.14 -2.07
N THR A 6 -59.05 -25.64 -3.02
CA THR A 6 -58.72 -25.64 -4.45
C THR A 6 -58.56 -24.22 -4.99
N PHE A 7 -59.47 -23.31 -4.62
CA PHE A 7 -59.35 -21.90 -5.00
C PHE A 7 -58.08 -21.26 -4.44
N GLY A 8 -57.78 -21.48 -3.16
CA GLY A 8 -56.56 -20.99 -2.53
C GLY A 8 -55.31 -21.51 -3.23
N TRP A 9 -55.26 -22.81 -3.56
CA TRP A 9 -54.14 -23.41 -4.28
C TRP A 9 -53.89 -22.77 -5.64
N HIS A 10 -54.95 -22.60 -6.45
CA HIS A 10 -54.82 -21.94 -7.75
C HIS A 10 -54.40 -20.47 -7.61
N LEU A 11 -54.98 -19.74 -6.65
CA LEU A 11 -54.64 -18.34 -6.40
C LEU A 11 -53.15 -18.19 -6.03
N PHE A 12 -52.66 -18.97 -5.06
CA PHE A 12 -51.26 -18.89 -4.64
C PHE A 12 -50.29 -19.40 -5.71
N TRP A 13 -50.67 -20.40 -6.50
CA TRP A 13 -49.88 -20.87 -7.64
C TRP A 13 -49.68 -19.77 -8.68
N TRP A 14 -50.76 -19.13 -9.12
CA TRP A 14 -50.68 -18.04 -10.10
C TRP A 14 -50.02 -16.79 -9.53
N LEU A 15 -50.23 -16.48 -8.25
CA LEU A 15 -49.52 -15.40 -7.57
C LEU A 15 -48.01 -15.66 -7.54
N ALA A 16 -47.59 -16.88 -7.18
CA ALA A 16 -46.16 -17.24 -7.15
C ALA A 16 -45.52 -17.13 -8.56
N ILE A 17 -46.18 -17.66 -9.60
CA ILE A 17 -45.72 -17.51 -10.98
C ILE A 17 -45.66 -16.04 -11.38
N GLY A 18 -46.70 -15.26 -11.09
CA GLY A 18 -46.73 -13.83 -11.40
C GLY A 18 -45.60 -13.06 -10.73
N LEU A 19 -45.33 -13.35 -9.45
CA LEU A 19 -44.21 -12.75 -8.72
C LEU A 19 -42.86 -13.14 -9.32
N ILE A 20 -42.66 -14.39 -9.74
CA ILE A 20 -41.44 -14.82 -10.43
C ILE A 20 -41.28 -14.06 -11.76
N LEU A 21 -42.33 -13.97 -12.57
CA LEU A 21 -42.30 -13.29 -13.86
C LEU A 21 -42.06 -11.78 -13.73
N ILE A 22 -42.50 -11.15 -12.64
CA ILE A 22 -42.20 -9.75 -12.31
C ILE A 22 -40.78 -9.60 -11.77
N PHE A 23 -40.31 -10.58 -10.99
CA PHE A 23 -38.98 -10.55 -10.39
C PHE A 23 -37.88 -10.72 -11.44
N LEU A 24 -38.09 -11.52 -12.49
CA LEU A 24 -37.11 -11.73 -13.57
C LEU A 24 -36.62 -10.43 -14.23
N PRO A 25 -37.48 -9.53 -14.75
CA PRO A 25 -37.03 -8.26 -15.29
C PRO A 25 -36.56 -7.29 -14.19
N TYR A 26 -37.08 -7.36 -12.97
CA TYR A 26 -36.61 -6.54 -11.84
C TYR A 26 -35.17 -6.86 -11.42
N PHE A 27 -34.80 -8.14 -11.49
CA PHE A 27 -33.53 -8.67 -11.04
C PHE A 27 -32.30 -7.91 -11.61
N PRO A 28 -32.11 -7.79 -12.95
CA PRO A 28 -30.94 -7.12 -13.52
C PRO A 28 -30.89 -5.64 -13.16
N TYR A 29 -32.01 -4.98 -12.88
CA TYR A 29 -32.06 -3.56 -12.53
C TYR A 29 -31.92 -3.29 -11.02
N THR A 30 -31.65 -4.30 -10.19
CA THR A 30 -31.52 -4.09 -8.74
C THR A 30 -30.23 -4.66 -8.18
N LYS A 31 -29.97 -4.41 -6.89
CA LYS A 31 -28.81 -4.95 -6.17
C LYS A 31 -28.65 -6.46 -6.34
N HIS A 32 -29.72 -7.23 -6.60
CA HIS A 32 -29.67 -8.68 -6.81
C HIS A 32 -28.78 -9.12 -7.99
N ALA A 33 -28.53 -8.24 -8.96
CA ALA A 33 -27.58 -8.49 -10.05
C ALA A 33 -26.20 -9.01 -9.56
N HIS A 34 -25.77 -8.63 -8.36
CA HIS A 34 -24.51 -9.10 -7.77
C HIS A 34 -24.44 -10.64 -7.62
N LEU A 35 -25.56 -11.35 -7.52
CA LEU A 35 -25.55 -12.82 -7.36
C LEU A 35 -24.98 -13.53 -8.60
N PHE A 36 -25.12 -12.95 -9.79
CA PHE A 36 -24.47 -13.45 -11.00
C PHE A 36 -23.16 -12.72 -11.29
N MET A 37 -23.12 -11.40 -11.05
CA MET A 37 -21.95 -10.58 -11.38
C MET A 37 -20.78 -10.83 -10.42
N GLY A 38 -21.03 -11.17 -9.15
CA GLY A 38 -19.97 -11.48 -8.17
C GLY A 38 -19.12 -12.70 -8.55
N PRO A 39 -19.72 -13.87 -8.81
CA PRO A 39 -18.96 -15.02 -9.33
C PRO A 39 -18.22 -14.72 -10.63
N LEU A 40 -18.88 -14.01 -11.57
CA LEU A 40 -18.24 -13.60 -12.82
C LEU A 40 -17.03 -12.70 -12.56
N ASN A 41 -17.14 -11.77 -11.60
CA ASN A 41 -16.08 -10.84 -11.24
C ASN A 41 -14.81 -11.57 -10.78
N PHE A 42 -14.96 -12.60 -9.95
CA PHE A 42 -13.85 -13.47 -9.55
C PHE A 42 -13.28 -14.24 -10.74
N MET A 43 -14.13 -14.83 -11.58
CA MET A 43 -13.69 -15.59 -12.76
C MET A 43 -12.93 -14.73 -13.78
N THR A 44 -13.24 -13.44 -13.87
CA THR A 44 -12.57 -12.50 -14.78
C THR A 44 -11.47 -11.68 -14.10
N SER A 45 -11.20 -11.93 -12.81
CA SER A 45 -10.14 -11.21 -12.11
C SER A 45 -8.78 -11.58 -12.71
N PRO A 46 -7.95 -10.59 -13.08
CA PRO A 46 -6.60 -10.89 -13.52
C PRO A 46 -5.81 -11.51 -12.37
N GLU A 47 -4.88 -12.41 -12.69
CA GLU A 47 -3.89 -12.87 -11.72
C GLU A 47 -3.06 -11.67 -11.24
N ARG A 48 -2.84 -11.59 -9.92
CA ARG A 48 -2.02 -10.55 -9.31
C ARG A 48 -0.99 -11.14 -8.36
N ASN A 49 0.22 -10.62 -8.42
CA ASN A 49 1.35 -10.92 -7.54
C ASN A 49 1.15 -10.36 -6.12
N TYR A 50 0.33 -9.31 -5.99
CA TYR A 50 -0.06 -8.72 -4.72
C TYR A 50 -1.33 -7.88 -4.85
N LEU A 51 -1.92 -7.52 -3.70
CA LEU A 51 -3.22 -6.86 -3.63
C LEU A 51 -3.32 -5.58 -4.45
N GLY A 52 -2.26 -4.77 -4.48
CA GLY A 52 -2.22 -3.45 -5.10
C GLY A 52 -1.49 -3.38 -6.44
N GLN A 53 -1.35 -4.50 -7.16
CA GLN A 53 -0.66 -4.52 -8.45
C GLN A 53 -1.36 -3.62 -9.47
N MET A 54 -0.63 -2.59 -9.91
CA MET A 54 -1.03 -1.71 -11.01
C MET A 54 -0.51 -2.29 -12.32
N LYS A 55 -1.28 -2.18 -13.41
CA LYS A 55 -0.87 -2.70 -14.72
C LYS A 55 0.36 -1.93 -15.23
N LYS A 56 1.43 -2.59 -15.67
CA LYS A 56 2.52 -1.93 -16.42
C LYS A 56 1.95 -1.29 -17.70
N LEU A 57 2.28 -0.02 -17.93
CA LEU A 57 1.95 0.65 -19.19
C LEU A 57 3.07 0.40 -20.21
N ASP A 58 2.70 0.21 -21.46
CA ASP A 58 3.65 0.19 -22.58
C ASP A 58 3.77 1.62 -23.10
N LEU A 59 4.84 2.31 -22.73
CA LEU A 59 5.05 3.72 -23.08
C LEU A 59 5.62 3.89 -24.50
N ASP A 60 6.10 2.81 -25.10
CA ASP A 60 6.68 2.80 -26.47
C ASP A 60 5.62 2.46 -27.53
N ASP A 61 4.44 2.00 -27.13
CA ASP A 61 3.34 1.71 -28.05
C ASP A 61 2.67 3.01 -28.53
N GLU A 62 3.11 3.49 -29.70
CA GLU A 62 2.56 4.68 -30.37
C GLU A 62 1.06 4.55 -30.73
N THR A 63 0.45 3.36 -30.62
CA THR A 63 -0.99 3.18 -30.83
C THR A 63 -1.83 3.54 -29.60
N VAL A 64 -1.20 3.71 -28.44
CA VAL A 64 -1.88 4.09 -27.20
C VAL A 64 -2.02 5.61 -27.14
N GLU A 65 -3.25 6.08 -27.29
CA GLU A 65 -3.59 7.52 -27.21
C GLU A 65 -3.99 7.97 -25.79
N GLN A 66 -4.20 7.02 -24.86
CA GLN A 66 -4.71 7.27 -23.52
C GLN A 66 -3.98 6.41 -22.48
N PHE A 67 -3.36 7.06 -21.50
CA PHE A 67 -2.76 6.42 -20.33
C PHE A 67 -3.62 6.67 -19.09
N GLY A 68 -3.88 5.63 -18.30
CA GLY A 68 -4.83 5.73 -17.19
C GLY A 68 -6.28 5.79 -17.65
N ALA A 69 -7.19 6.26 -16.79
CA ALA A 69 -8.61 6.30 -17.06
C ALA A 69 -9.24 7.68 -16.82
N ASN A 70 -9.59 8.37 -17.91
CA ASN A 70 -10.42 9.58 -17.87
C ASN A 70 -11.90 9.21 -17.80
N SER A 71 -12.34 8.20 -18.55
CA SER A 71 -13.76 7.83 -18.72
C SER A 71 -14.03 6.33 -18.42
N LEU A 72 -15.30 5.92 -18.46
CA LEU A 72 -15.67 4.50 -18.32
C LEU A 72 -15.05 3.57 -19.37
N PHE A 73 -14.71 4.10 -20.55
CA PHE A 73 -14.18 3.29 -21.66
C PHE A 73 -12.69 3.00 -21.52
N ASP A 74 -12.00 3.79 -20.71
CA ASP A 74 -10.57 3.65 -20.44
C ASP A 74 -10.31 2.65 -19.28
N LEU A 75 -11.34 2.38 -18.48
CA LEU A 75 -11.31 1.34 -17.46
C LEU A 75 -11.21 -0.05 -18.07
N SER A 76 -10.46 -0.94 -17.41
CA SER A 76 -10.45 -2.34 -17.80
C SER A 76 -11.83 -2.98 -17.64
N LYS A 77 -12.09 -4.05 -18.40
CA LYS A 77 -13.34 -4.83 -18.30
C LYS A 77 -13.66 -5.25 -16.87
N LYS A 78 -12.63 -5.56 -16.08
CA LYS A 78 -12.75 -5.92 -14.66
C LYS A 78 -13.28 -4.75 -13.82
N GLN A 79 -12.76 -3.55 -14.03
CA GLN A 79 -13.15 -2.35 -13.27
C GLN A 79 -14.56 -1.86 -13.65
N VAL A 80 -14.97 -2.06 -14.90
CA VAL A 80 -16.37 -1.86 -15.30
C VAL A 80 -17.28 -2.89 -14.65
N LEU A 81 -16.87 -4.16 -14.62
CA LEU A 81 -17.64 -5.25 -13.98
C LEU A 81 -17.78 -5.09 -12.46
N ASP A 82 -16.77 -4.53 -11.79
CA ASP A 82 -16.80 -4.25 -10.34
C ASP A 82 -18.04 -3.46 -9.92
N ALA A 83 -18.44 -2.47 -10.72
CA ALA A 83 -19.62 -1.66 -10.45
C ALA A 83 -20.90 -2.51 -10.39
N PHE A 84 -21.01 -3.52 -11.25
CA PHE A 84 -22.16 -4.43 -11.32
C PHE A 84 -22.10 -5.58 -10.31
N ALA A 85 -20.89 -6.00 -9.93
CA ALA A 85 -20.66 -6.96 -8.85
C ALA A 85 -20.91 -6.37 -7.46
N CYS A 86 -20.80 -5.04 -7.32
CA CYS A 86 -20.97 -4.35 -6.04
C CYS A 86 -22.33 -4.68 -5.36
N ILE A 87 -22.24 -5.20 -4.13
CA ILE A 87 -23.40 -5.51 -3.27
C ILE A 87 -24.02 -4.24 -2.66
N MET A 88 -23.28 -3.12 -2.63
CA MET A 88 -23.64 -1.89 -1.92
C MET A 88 -23.72 -2.10 -0.39
N CYS A 89 -22.81 -2.92 0.15
CA CYS A 89 -22.74 -3.24 1.58
C CYS A 89 -21.90 -2.26 2.41
N ASN A 90 -21.20 -1.32 1.77
CA ASN A 90 -20.35 -0.29 2.39
C ASN A 90 -19.15 -0.77 3.23
N ARG A 91 -18.84 -2.07 3.29
CA ARG A 91 -17.65 -2.58 4.01
C ARG A 91 -16.35 -1.88 3.61
N CYS A 92 -16.15 -1.66 2.31
CA CYS A 92 -14.97 -0.96 1.79
C CYS A 92 -14.90 0.52 2.20
N GLN A 93 -16.05 1.15 2.47
CA GLN A 93 -16.14 2.51 3.00
C GLN A 93 -15.88 2.53 4.50
N GLU A 94 -16.46 1.58 5.27
CA GLU A 94 -16.25 1.46 6.72
C GLU A 94 -14.79 1.28 7.11
N VAL A 95 -13.99 0.61 6.27
CA VAL A 95 -12.55 0.42 6.53
C VAL A 95 -11.65 1.46 5.86
N CYS A 96 -12.21 2.37 5.06
CA CYS A 96 -11.43 3.38 4.36
C CYS A 96 -10.90 4.44 5.34
N PRO A 97 -9.57 4.62 5.46
CA PRO A 97 -9.02 5.56 6.42
C PRO A 97 -9.44 7.00 6.15
N ALA A 98 -9.46 7.41 4.89
CA ALA A 98 -9.88 8.75 4.49
C ALA A 98 -11.37 9.01 4.81
N TYR A 99 -12.25 8.03 4.56
CA TYR A 99 -13.67 8.16 4.90
C TYR A 99 -13.88 8.30 6.40
N ASN A 100 -13.17 7.48 7.20
CA ASN A 100 -13.30 7.48 8.66
C ASN A 100 -12.85 8.80 9.30
N THR A 101 -11.97 9.55 8.63
CA THR A 101 -11.50 10.86 9.07
C THR A 101 -12.22 12.01 8.36
N GLY A 102 -13.38 11.73 7.76
CA GLY A 102 -14.31 12.73 7.24
C GLY A 102 -13.95 13.33 5.89
N LYS A 103 -13.00 12.75 5.14
CA LYS A 103 -12.67 13.17 3.77
C LYS A 103 -13.69 12.61 2.78
N GLU A 104 -13.73 13.18 1.59
CA GLU A 104 -14.77 12.87 0.59
C GLU A 104 -14.70 11.44 0.04
N LEU A 105 -13.53 10.78 0.13
CA LEU A 105 -13.32 9.47 -0.47
C LEU A 105 -14.23 8.39 0.14
N SER A 106 -15.12 7.85 -0.69
CA SER A 106 -15.79 6.57 -0.45
C SER A 106 -15.53 5.59 -1.60
N PRO A 107 -14.79 4.49 -1.36
CA PRO A 107 -14.62 3.42 -2.34
C PRO A 107 -15.95 2.74 -2.71
N SER A 108 -16.94 2.76 -1.81
CA SER A 108 -18.28 2.22 -2.09
C SER A 108 -19.04 3.13 -3.05
N ALA A 109 -19.02 4.44 -2.80
CA ALA A 109 -19.69 5.42 -3.64
C ALA A 109 -19.15 5.40 -5.07
N LEU A 110 -17.83 5.27 -5.27
CA LEU A 110 -17.23 5.13 -6.59
C LEU A 110 -17.88 4.00 -7.41
N GLU A 111 -17.95 2.79 -6.85
CA GLU A 111 -18.56 1.63 -7.54
C GLU A 111 -20.07 1.81 -7.78
N ILE A 112 -20.76 2.39 -6.81
CA ILE A 112 -22.20 2.65 -6.87
C ILE A 112 -22.52 3.69 -7.95
N ASN A 113 -21.75 4.77 -8.00
CA ASN A 113 -21.93 5.87 -8.95
C ASN A 113 -21.67 5.40 -10.38
N LYS A 114 -20.57 4.65 -10.61
CA LYS A 114 -20.33 3.97 -11.90
C LYS A 114 -21.54 3.14 -12.33
N ARG A 115 -22.06 2.31 -11.43
CA ARG A 115 -23.19 1.42 -11.72
C ARG A 115 -24.46 2.20 -12.10
N TYR A 116 -24.82 3.23 -11.34
CA TYR A 116 -26.02 4.02 -11.63
C TYR A 116 -25.87 4.78 -12.94
N TYR A 117 -24.74 5.45 -13.13
CA TYR A 117 -24.47 6.17 -14.36
C TYR A 117 -24.53 5.26 -15.59
N THR A 118 -23.88 4.08 -15.57
CA THR A 118 -23.91 3.14 -16.70
C THR A 118 -25.34 2.66 -17.01
N ARG A 119 -26.20 2.55 -16.00
CA ARG A 119 -27.59 2.09 -16.18
C ARG A 119 -28.49 3.18 -16.75
N GLU A 120 -28.39 4.38 -16.20
CA GLU A 120 -29.19 5.53 -16.63
C GLU A 120 -28.85 5.93 -18.07
N ASN A 121 -27.59 5.74 -18.48
CA ASN A 121 -27.10 6.11 -19.81
C ASN A 121 -26.84 4.90 -20.71
N LEU A 122 -27.42 3.72 -20.44
CA LEU A 122 -27.07 2.48 -21.15
C LEU A 122 -27.27 2.58 -22.67
N ILE A 123 -28.35 3.25 -23.11
CA ILE A 123 -28.67 3.42 -24.53
C ILE A 123 -27.62 4.32 -25.20
N ASP A 124 -27.27 5.43 -24.54
CA ASP A 124 -26.28 6.39 -25.05
C ASP A 124 -24.86 5.82 -25.07
N LEU A 125 -24.48 5.07 -24.03
CA LEU A 125 -23.21 4.36 -23.96
C LEU A 125 -23.12 3.26 -25.04
N ALA A 126 -24.21 2.52 -25.28
CA ALA A 126 -24.25 1.51 -26.34
C ALA A 126 -24.25 2.15 -27.75
N GLY A 127 -24.83 3.34 -27.89
CA GLY A 127 -24.85 4.12 -29.13
C GLY A 127 -23.58 4.95 -29.37
N GLY A 128 -22.69 5.05 -28.38
CA GLY A 128 -21.44 5.82 -28.44
C GLY A 128 -21.59 7.33 -28.18
N SER A 129 -22.79 7.83 -27.87
CA SER A 129 -23.08 9.25 -27.66
C SER A 129 -22.64 9.77 -26.29
N ALA A 130 -22.48 8.88 -25.30
CA ALA A 130 -21.98 9.21 -23.95
C ALA A 130 -20.50 8.82 -23.74
N ASN A 131 -19.76 8.60 -24.83
CA ASN A 131 -18.33 8.29 -24.76
C ASN A 131 -17.54 9.51 -24.29
N GLY A 132 -16.57 9.29 -23.39
CA GLY A 132 -15.63 10.33 -22.97
C GLY A 132 -16.11 11.26 -21.85
N ILE A 133 -17.24 10.97 -21.18
CA ILE A 133 -17.62 11.73 -19.98
C ILE A 133 -16.63 11.38 -18.84
N PRO A 134 -15.95 12.38 -18.25
CA PRO A 134 -14.96 12.14 -17.20
C PRO A 134 -15.52 11.43 -15.98
N LEU A 135 -14.76 10.49 -15.42
CA LEU A 135 -15.08 9.82 -14.15
C LEU A 135 -15.16 10.83 -12.99
N LEU A 136 -14.45 11.95 -13.10
CA LEU A 136 -14.49 13.03 -12.11
C LEU A 136 -15.84 13.76 -12.04
N ASP A 137 -16.62 13.72 -13.10
CA ASP A 137 -17.89 14.44 -13.19
C ASP A 137 -19.04 13.72 -12.46
N PHE A 138 -18.97 12.39 -12.36
CA PHE A 138 -20.08 11.59 -11.82
C PHE A 138 -19.67 10.46 -10.88
N ALA A 139 -18.45 9.93 -10.99
CA ALA A 139 -18.04 8.73 -10.25
C ALA A 139 -17.37 9.07 -8.92
N ILE A 140 -16.43 10.03 -8.92
CA ILE A 140 -15.61 10.39 -7.76
C ILE A 140 -15.10 11.84 -7.89
N SER A 141 -14.99 12.59 -6.79
CA SER A 141 -14.40 13.94 -6.84
C SER A 141 -12.87 13.91 -6.91
N GLU A 142 -12.26 14.99 -7.38
CA GLU A 142 -10.80 15.16 -7.38
C GLU A 142 -10.20 15.03 -5.96
N SER A 143 -10.81 15.67 -4.95
CA SER A 143 -10.36 15.54 -3.56
C SER A 143 -10.44 14.08 -3.08
N ALA A 144 -11.48 13.33 -3.45
CA ALA A 144 -11.57 11.91 -3.12
C ALA A 144 -10.46 11.07 -3.82
N VAL A 145 -10.11 11.38 -5.07
CA VAL A 145 -8.98 10.75 -5.77
C VAL A 145 -7.69 10.97 -5.00
N TRP A 146 -7.41 12.20 -4.59
CA TRP A 146 -6.17 12.56 -3.89
C TRP A 146 -6.18 12.28 -2.38
N ALA A 147 -7.30 11.86 -1.79
CA ALA A 147 -7.36 11.32 -0.43
C ALA A 147 -6.97 9.83 -0.33
N CYS A 148 -6.89 9.12 -1.46
CA CYS A 148 -6.59 7.69 -1.45
C CYS A 148 -5.13 7.42 -1.03
N THR A 149 -4.95 6.61 0.02
CA THR A 149 -3.63 6.22 0.55
C THR A 149 -3.06 4.95 -0.10
N ALA A 150 -3.75 4.41 -1.12
CA ALA A 150 -3.39 3.15 -1.80
C ALA A 150 -3.09 1.98 -0.84
N CYS A 151 -3.75 1.93 0.33
CA CYS A 151 -3.48 0.92 1.35
C CYS A 151 -4.15 -0.44 1.09
N GLY A 152 -5.05 -0.53 0.11
CA GLY A 152 -5.70 -1.79 -0.30
C GLY A 152 -6.80 -2.32 0.62
N HIS A 153 -7.13 -1.67 1.76
CA HIS A 153 -8.10 -2.24 2.70
C HIS A 153 -9.49 -2.46 2.07
N CYS A 154 -9.92 -1.55 1.18
CA CYS A 154 -11.16 -1.68 0.43
C CYS A 154 -11.22 -2.91 -0.48
N ILE A 155 -10.07 -3.40 -0.95
CA ILE A 155 -9.97 -4.60 -1.78
C ILE A 155 -10.02 -5.85 -0.89
N GLU A 156 -9.23 -5.86 0.20
CA GLU A 156 -9.13 -7.00 1.12
C GLU A 156 -10.49 -7.40 1.71
N VAL A 157 -11.31 -6.41 2.10
CA VAL A 157 -12.62 -6.70 2.74
C VAL A 157 -13.76 -6.96 1.76
N CYS A 158 -13.52 -6.87 0.46
CA CYS A 158 -14.59 -6.95 -0.53
C CYS A 158 -15.02 -8.42 -0.76
N PRO A 159 -16.28 -8.80 -0.45
CA PRO A 159 -16.73 -10.19 -0.60
C PRO A 159 -16.92 -10.62 -2.06
N VAL A 160 -16.88 -9.67 -2.99
CA VAL A 160 -17.10 -9.89 -4.44
C VAL A 160 -15.89 -9.50 -5.28
N GLY A 161 -14.74 -9.24 -4.64
CA GLY A 161 -13.46 -9.01 -5.34
C GLY A 161 -13.37 -7.67 -6.10
N ASN A 162 -14.14 -6.66 -5.69
CA ASN A 162 -14.05 -5.32 -6.28
C ASN A 162 -12.72 -4.64 -5.92
N THR A 163 -12.20 -3.86 -6.86
CA THR A 163 -10.88 -3.24 -6.75
C THR A 163 -10.88 -1.71 -6.90
N PRO A 164 -11.72 -0.97 -6.14
CA PRO A 164 -11.91 0.47 -6.35
C PRO A 164 -10.65 1.31 -6.14
N MET A 165 -9.67 0.83 -5.37
CA MET A 165 -8.38 1.51 -5.26
C MET A 165 -7.66 1.58 -6.61
N LEU A 166 -7.73 0.53 -7.43
CA LEU A 166 -7.05 0.49 -8.72
C LEU A 166 -7.71 1.43 -9.73
N ASP A 167 -9.02 1.63 -9.65
CA ASP A 167 -9.71 2.67 -10.43
C ASP A 167 -9.14 4.04 -10.13
N ILE A 168 -8.97 4.35 -8.84
CA ILE A 168 -8.37 5.62 -8.41
C ILE A 168 -6.93 5.74 -8.91
N MET A 169 -6.16 4.65 -8.94
CA MET A 169 -4.80 4.68 -9.48
C MET A 169 -4.78 4.93 -10.99
N GLU A 170 -5.73 4.38 -11.76
CA GLU A 170 -5.85 4.67 -13.19
C GLU A 170 -6.34 6.11 -13.44
N ILE A 171 -7.25 6.65 -12.62
CA ILE A 171 -7.63 8.06 -12.70
C ILE A 171 -6.43 8.97 -12.45
N ARG A 172 -5.61 8.67 -11.44
CA ARG A 172 -4.37 9.43 -11.17
C ARG A 172 -3.37 9.37 -12.32
N ARG A 173 -3.24 8.22 -12.98
CA ARG A 173 -2.38 8.08 -14.17
C ARG A 173 -2.84 9.01 -15.29
N ASP A 174 -4.14 9.07 -15.55
CA ASP A 174 -4.69 10.00 -16.54
C ASP A 174 -4.44 11.46 -16.14
N GLN A 175 -4.79 11.84 -14.91
CA GLN A 175 -4.56 13.21 -14.42
C GLN A 175 -3.09 13.63 -14.57
N VAL A 176 -2.14 12.79 -14.14
CA VAL A 176 -0.72 13.12 -14.20
C VAL A 176 -0.15 13.09 -15.61
N MET A 177 -0.42 12.04 -16.39
CA MET A 177 0.25 11.81 -17.67
C MET A 177 -0.42 12.52 -18.84
N MET A 178 -1.75 12.60 -18.82
CA MET A 178 -2.52 13.16 -19.94
C MET A 178 -2.92 14.61 -19.66
N GLN A 179 -3.31 14.93 -18.42
CA GLN A 179 -3.81 16.25 -18.06
C GLN A 179 -2.75 17.16 -17.44
N SER A 180 -1.62 16.59 -16.98
CA SER A 180 -0.62 17.30 -16.19
C SER A 180 -1.20 17.95 -14.92
N GLU A 181 -2.24 17.33 -14.35
CA GLU A 181 -2.92 17.77 -13.14
C GLU A 181 -2.57 16.86 -11.96
N PHE A 182 -2.09 17.47 -10.88
CA PHE A 182 -1.78 16.80 -9.61
C PHE A 182 -1.56 17.84 -8.51
N PRO A 183 -1.64 17.46 -7.21
CA PRO A 183 -1.36 18.37 -6.11
C PRO A 183 0.04 18.99 -6.22
N GLU A 184 0.13 20.33 -6.20
CA GLU A 184 1.39 21.07 -6.42
C GLU A 184 2.51 20.65 -5.45
N GLN A 185 2.16 20.20 -4.24
CA GLN A 185 3.13 19.72 -3.25
C GLN A 185 3.93 18.49 -3.75
N LEU A 186 3.37 17.67 -4.64
CA LEU A 186 4.07 16.50 -5.22
C LEU A 186 5.21 16.89 -6.17
N LYS A 187 5.18 18.10 -6.72
CA LYS A 187 6.16 18.57 -7.71
C LYS A 187 7.59 18.53 -7.17
N GLY A 188 7.77 18.87 -5.89
CA GLY A 188 9.08 18.79 -5.23
C GLY A 188 9.65 17.38 -5.27
N ALA A 189 8.82 16.39 -4.92
CA ALA A 189 9.20 14.98 -4.94
C ALA A 189 9.50 14.47 -6.36
N PHE A 190 8.69 14.86 -7.36
CA PHE A 190 8.95 14.49 -8.76
C PHE A 190 10.27 15.06 -9.28
N ILE A 191 10.52 16.36 -9.07
CA ILE A 191 11.77 17.00 -9.48
C ILE A 191 12.98 16.37 -8.78
N GLY A 192 12.84 16.05 -7.48
CA GLY A 192 13.90 15.38 -6.73
C GLY A 192 14.22 14.00 -7.28
N MET A 193 13.19 13.19 -7.56
CA MET A 193 13.35 11.87 -8.15
C MET A 193 14.00 11.94 -9.54
N GLU A 194 13.54 12.85 -10.40
CA GLU A 194 14.04 13.01 -11.75
C GLU A 194 15.50 13.52 -11.79
N ARG A 195 15.84 14.52 -10.97
CA ARG A 195 17.14 15.22 -11.06
C ARG A 195 18.20 14.69 -10.10
N MET A 196 17.79 14.18 -8.94
CA MET A 196 18.67 13.80 -7.84
C MET A 196 18.50 12.32 -7.44
N GLY A 197 17.65 11.57 -8.14
CA GLY A 197 17.35 10.18 -7.81
C GLY A 197 16.65 9.99 -6.45
N ASN A 198 16.13 11.05 -5.82
CA ASN A 198 15.47 10.97 -4.51
C ASN A 198 14.39 12.04 -4.28
N PRO A 199 13.25 11.70 -3.65
CA PRO A 199 12.14 12.64 -3.47
C PRO A 199 12.39 13.74 -2.42
N TRP A 200 13.47 13.65 -1.62
CA TRP A 200 13.87 14.67 -0.64
C TRP A 200 14.65 15.84 -1.25
N GLN A 201 14.98 15.78 -2.55
CA GLN A 201 15.86 16.76 -3.22
C GLN A 201 17.25 16.88 -2.54
N ALA A 202 17.66 15.84 -1.82
CA ALA A 202 18.93 15.82 -1.12
C ALA A 202 20.09 15.68 -2.11
N GLN A 203 21.18 16.41 -1.86
CA GLN A 203 22.42 16.36 -2.64
C GLN A 203 23.60 15.77 -1.85
N GLN A 204 23.41 15.54 -0.55
CA GLN A 204 24.40 14.91 0.30
C GLN A 204 24.63 13.44 -0.10
N SER A 205 25.77 12.87 0.31
CA SER A 205 26.08 11.48 0.00
C SER A 205 25.06 10.56 0.66
N ARG A 206 24.69 9.50 -0.06
CA ARG A 206 23.87 8.40 0.47
C ARG A 206 24.63 7.57 1.51
N MET A 207 25.93 7.79 1.66
CA MET A 207 26.76 7.11 2.65
C MET A 207 26.75 7.81 4.01
N ASP A 208 26.22 9.03 4.13
CA ASP A 208 26.32 9.82 5.37
C ASP A 208 25.68 9.13 6.59
N TRP A 209 24.69 8.24 6.38
CA TRP A 209 24.06 7.48 7.46
C TRP A 209 25.02 6.49 8.15
N THR A 210 26.12 6.10 7.50
CA THR A 210 27.10 5.15 8.05
C THR A 210 28.08 5.81 9.01
N ILE A 211 28.29 7.12 8.92
CA ILE A 211 29.29 7.89 9.69
C ILE A 211 29.23 7.60 11.20
N PRO A 212 28.05 7.51 11.85
CA PRO A 212 27.98 7.28 13.29
C PRO A 212 28.29 5.82 13.71
N LEU A 213 28.38 4.87 12.77
CA LEU A 213 28.58 3.46 13.11
C LEU A 213 30.01 3.19 13.59
N PRO A 214 30.21 2.30 14.58
CA PRO A 214 31.54 1.94 15.07
C PRO A 214 32.26 0.88 14.20
N PHE A 215 31.68 0.52 13.05
CA PHE A 215 32.21 -0.46 12.09
C PHE A 215 32.01 0.04 10.66
N GLU A 216 32.82 -0.48 9.74
CA GLU A 216 32.73 -0.15 8.32
C GLU A 216 31.56 -0.90 7.65
N VAL A 217 30.82 -0.19 6.81
CA VAL A 217 29.74 -0.76 6.00
C VAL A 217 30.28 -0.96 4.58
N PRO A 218 30.52 -2.22 4.14
CA PRO A 218 31.15 -2.47 2.85
C PRO A 218 30.20 -2.16 1.69
N THR A 219 30.75 -1.57 0.63
CA THR A 219 30.09 -1.45 -0.67
C THR A 219 30.18 -2.77 -1.46
N VAL A 220 29.38 -2.91 -2.52
CA VAL A 220 29.47 -4.07 -3.43
C VAL A 220 30.87 -4.21 -4.05
N ALA A 221 31.57 -3.09 -4.29
CA ALA A 221 32.94 -3.11 -4.80
C ALA A 221 33.94 -3.69 -3.78
N GLU A 222 33.73 -3.41 -2.50
CA GLU A 222 34.60 -3.87 -1.40
C GLU A 222 34.29 -5.30 -0.96
N ASN A 223 33.02 -5.73 -1.05
CA ASN A 223 32.58 -7.08 -0.73
C ASN A 223 31.71 -7.65 -1.87
N PRO A 224 32.30 -8.10 -3.00
CA PRO A 224 31.56 -8.62 -4.15
C PRO A 224 30.91 -9.99 -3.89
N ASP A 225 31.31 -10.69 -2.83
CA ASP A 225 30.82 -12.02 -2.45
C ASP A 225 29.71 -11.98 -1.38
N TYR A 226 29.10 -10.82 -1.15
CA TYR A 226 28.06 -10.58 -0.15
C TYR A 226 26.90 -11.60 -0.19
N GLU A 227 26.33 -11.96 0.96
CA GLU A 227 25.11 -12.80 1.02
C GLU A 227 23.85 -11.93 0.83
N TYR A 228 23.82 -10.78 1.50
CA TYR A 228 22.71 -9.82 1.45
C TYR A 228 23.14 -8.47 0.86
N LEU A 229 22.40 -7.98 -0.12
CA LEU A 229 22.41 -6.57 -0.46
C LEU A 229 21.45 -5.85 0.50
N LEU A 230 21.98 -4.93 1.31
CA LEU A 230 21.16 -4.03 2.12
C LEU A 230 20.71 -2.86 1.23
N TRP A 231 19.44 -2.89 0.82
CA TRP A 231 18.81 -1.78 0.11
C TRP A 231 18.39 -0.71 1.13
N VAL A 232 19.11 0.41 1.11
CA VAL A 232 18.97 1.50 2.10
C VAL A 232 17.69 2.30 1.84
N GLY A 233 17.39 2.55 0.56
CA GLY A 233 16.30 3.38 0.10
C GLY A 233 16.49 4.86 0.44
N CYS A 234 15.65 5.72 -0.14
CA CYS A 234 15.77 7.17 0.07
C CYS A 234 15.51 7.60 1.51
N ALA A 235 14.53 6.99 2.18
CA ALA A 235 14.26 7.31 3.58
C ALA A 235 15.46 6.94 4.46
N GLY A 236 16.00 5.73 4.30
CA GLY A 236 17.17 5.27 5.04
C GLY A 236 18.42 6.14 4.80
N ALA A 237 18.54 6.74 3.61
CA ALA A 237 19.66 7.64 3.29
C ALA A 237 19.47 9.06 3.86
N PHE A 238 18.25 9.62 3.80
CA PHE A 238 18.04 11.06 3.98
C PHE A 238 17.08 11.47 5.11
N ASN A 239 16.26 10.56 5.65
CA ASN A 239 15.39 10.84 6.78
C ASN A 239 16.10 10.41 8.09
N PRO A 240 16.32 11.34 9.06
CA PRO A 240 17.08 11.04 10.28
C PRO A 240 16.54 9.88 11.12
N ASP A 241 15.21 9.70 11.19
CA ASP A 241 14.62 8.60 11.95
C ASP A 241 14.78 7.27 11.22
N ALA A 242 14.55 7.24 9.90
CA ALA A 242 14.80 6.05 9.10
C ALA A 242 16.30 5.66 9.04
N GLN A 243 17.22 6.62 9.16
CA GLN A 243 18.65 6.34 9.28
C GLN A 243 18.95 5.53 10.56
N LYS A 244 18.27 5.78 11.69
CA LYS A 244 18.42 4.99 12.92
C LYS A 244 18.03 3.54 12.68
N THR A 245 16.92 3.33 11.98
CA THR A 245 16.45 2.00 11.58
C THR A 245 17.47 1.26 10.70
N VAL A 246 18.02 1.91 9.67
CA VAL A 246 19.02 1.27 8.79
C VAL A 246 20.33 1.01 9.53
N ARG A 247 20.78 1.92 10.42
CA ARG A 247 21.93 1.67 11.31
C ARG A 247 21.70 0.47 12.24
N ALA A 248 20.50 0.34 12.79
CA ALA A 248 20.14 -0.81 13.62
C ALA A 248 20.18 -2.11 12.82
N LEU A 249 19.64 -2.13 11.60
CA LEU A 249 19.71 -3.28 10.71
C LEU A 249 21.16 -3.65 10.32
N ALA A 250 21.99 -2.66 9.97
CA ALA A 250 23.41 -2.88 9.69
C ALA A 250 24.15 -3.44 10.91
N THR A 251 23.81 -2.97 12.12
CA THR A 251 24.37 -3.48 13.39
C THR A 251 24.00 -4.94 13.60
N ILE A 252 22.73 -5.32 13.36
CA ILE A 252 22.29 -6.72 13.44
C ILE A 252 23.09 -7.60 12.47
N LEU A 253 23.25 -7.16 11.22
CA LEU A 253 24.01 -7.89 10.20
C LEU A 253 25.48 -8.06 10.61
N HIS A 254 26.12 -7.00 11.10
CA HIS A 254 27.50 -6.99 11.57
C HIS A 254 27.72 -7.97 12.73
N GLU A 255 26.93 -7.84 13.80
CA GLU A 255 27.07 -8.64 15.03
C GLU A 255 26.73 -10.12 14.83
N THR A 256 25.86 -10.44 13.86
CA THR A 256 25.53 -11.83 13.51
C THR A 256 26.50 -12.44 12.49
N GLY A 257 27.48 -11.67 12.00
CA GLY A 257 28.45 -12.09 11.00
C GLY A 257 27.83 -12.44 9.65
N VAL A 258 26.65 -11.89 9.34
CA VAL A 258 26.02 -12.06 8.02
C VAL A 258 26.78 -11.18 7.03
N SER A 259 27.32 -11.78 5.97
CA SER A 259 28.03 -11.04 4.93
C SER A 259 27.03 -10.17 4.15
N PHE A 260 27.22 -8.86 4.18
CA PHE A 260 26.35 -7.92 3.46
C PHE A 260 27.17 -6.86 2.72
N ALA A 261 26.51 -6.16 1.80
CA ALA A 261 27.05 -4.99 1.11
C ALA A 261 25.93 -3.98 0.82
N ILE A 262 26.30 -2.74 0.51
CA ILE A 262 25.40 -1.69 0.01
C ILE A 262 25.83 -1.19 -1.37
N LEU A 263 24.89 -0.61 -2.13
CA LEU A 263 25.17 0.07 -3.39
C LEU A 263 25.83 1.45 -3.19
N GLY A 264 25.69 2.05 -2.00
CA GLY A 264 26.23 3.37 -1.71
C GLY A 264 25.56 4.46 -2.56
N ASP A 265 26.37 5.33 -3.16
CA ASP A 265 25.88 6.46 -3.98
C ASP A 265 25.28 6.02 -5.33
N ASP A 266 25.49 4.77 -5.76
CA ASP A 266 24.88 4.21 -6.97
C ASP A 266 23.39 3.87 -6.79
N GLU A 267 22.87 3.85 -5.55
CA GLU A 267 21.47 3.57 -5.26
C GLU A 267 20.57 4.80 -5.53
N THR A 268 19.38 4.60 -6.11
CA THR A 268 18.38 5.66 -6.27
C THR A 268 17.03 5.28 -5.63
N CYS A 269 16.02 6.15 -5.75
CA CYS A 269 14.67 5.83 -5.30
C CYS A 269 14.09 4.67 -6.09
N THR A 270 13.27 3.83 -5.45
CA THR A 270 12.57 2.75 -6.13
C THR A 270 11.49 3.23 -7.11
N GLY A 271 11.07 4.50 -7.01
CA GLY A 271 10.02 5.09 -7.84
C GLY A 271 8.59 4.85 -7.33
N ASP A 272 8.39 4.19 -6.17
CA ASP A 272 7.05 3.86 -5.65
C ASP A 272 6.13 5.09 -5.58
N SER A 273 6.62 6.20 -5.03
CA SER A 273 5.81 7.44 -4.93
C SER A 273 5.43 8.01 -6.30
N ALA A 274 6.31 7.93 -7.30
CA ALA A 274 5.98 8.33 -8.66
C ALA A 274 4.85 7.45 -9.23
N ARG A 275 4.98 6.12 -9.09
CA ARG A 275 3.98 5.17 -9.58
C ARG A 275 2.61 5.37 -8.93
N ARG A 276 2.55 5.53 -7.60
CA ARG A 276 1.27 5.72 -6.88
C ARG A 276 0.65 7.10 -7.06
N ALA A 277 1.45 8.09 -7.46
CA ALA A 277 0.93 9.38 -7.87
C ALA A 277 0.39 9.35 -9.30
N GLY A 278 0.74 8.35 -10.12
CA GLY A 278 0.33 8.25 -11.52
C GLY A 278 1.42 8.66 -12.52
N ASN A 279 2.62 9.03 -12.05
CA ASN A 279 3.76 9.34 -12.92
C ASN A 279 4.49 8.05 -13.34
N GLU A 280 3.86 7.31 -14.24
CA GLU A 280 4.41 6.04 -14.75
C GLU A 280 5.75 6.20 -15.49
N PRO A 281 5.97 7.21 -16.36
CA PRO A 281 7.25 7.37 -17.06
C PRO A 281 8.43 7.56 -16.09
N LEU A 282 8.26 8.40 -15.06
CA LEU A 282 9.27 8.57 -14.03
C LEU A 282 9.52 7.27 -13.25
N PHE A 283 8.46 6.53 -12.92
CA PHE A 283 8.61 5.22 -12.28
C PHE A 283 9.41 4.24 -13.14
N GLN A 284 9.05 4.08 -14.43
CA GLN A 284 9.71 3.13 -15.32
C GLN A 284 11.18 3.50 -15.54
N ALA A 285 11.49 4.77 -15.79
CA ALA A 285 12.88 5.23 -15.93
C ALA A 285 13.73 4.95 -14.67
N MET A 286 13.20 5.21 -13.47
CA MET A 286 13.91 4.88 -12.23
C MET A 286 14.05 3.37 -12.02
N ALA A 287 13.01 2.61 -12.37
CA ALA A 287 13.03 1.18 -12.20
C ALA A 287 14.03 0.50 -13.15
N GLU A 288 14.07 0.90 -14.41
CA GLU A 288 15.04 0.42 -15.41
C GLU A 288 16.48 0.70 -14.95
N ALA A 289 16.78 1.94 -14.55
CA ALA A 289 18.10 2.30 -14.03
C ALA A 289 18.47 1.48 -12.78
N ASN A 290 17.54 1.29 -11.84
CA ASN A 290 17.80 0.46 -10.67
C ASN A 290 17.97 -1.02 -11.01
N ILE A 291 17.25 -1.55 -12.00
CA ILE A 291 17.41 -2.93 -12.46
C ILE A 291 18.82 -3.11 -13.03
N GLU A 292 19.29 -2.19 -13.88
CA GLU A 292 20.66 -2.23 -14.40
C GLU A 292 21.70 -2.21 -13.27
N THR A 293 21.55 -1.33 -12.28
CA THR A 293 22.45 -1.26 -11.12
C THR A 293 22.41 -2.54 -10.28
N LEU A 294 21.23 -3.08 -10.01
CA LEU A 294 21.04 -4.30 -9.23
C LEU A 294 21.62 -5.53 -9.93
N ASP A 295 21.42 -5.64 -11.25
CA ASP A 295 21.99 -6.72 -12.06
C ASP A 295 23.51 -6.62 -12.16
N ALA A 296 24.06 -5.40 -12.33
CA ALA A 296 25.50 -5.16 -12.27
C ALA A 296 26.11 -5.56 -10.91
N ALA A 297 25.35 -5.36 -9.83
CA ALA A 297 25.71 -5.81 -8.49
C ALA A 297 25.50 -7.31 -8.26
N LYS A 298 24.95 -8.06 -9.23
CA LYS A 298 24.55 -9.49 -9.12
C LYS A 298 23.49 -9.76 -8.05
N ALA A 299 22.62 -8.78 -7.78
CA ALA A 299 21.59 -8.92 -6.75
C ALA A 299 20.56 -10.01 -7.08
N ASN A 300 20.39 -10.35 -8.37
CA ASN A 300 19.57 -11.44 -8.88
C ASN A 300 20.07 -12.85 -8.45
N GLU A 301 21.35 -12.99 -8.17
CA GLU A 301 21.97 -14.24 -7.66
C GLU A 301 22.05 -14.28 -6.13
N ARG A 302 21.65 -13.19 -5.46
CA ARG A 302 21.79 -12.97 -4.01
C ARG A 302 20.43 -12.67 -3.38
N ARG A 303 20.44 -12.20 -2.12
CA ARG A 303 19.24 -11.77 -1.39
C ARG A 303 19.30 -10.26 -1.19
N ILE A 304 18.16 -9.59 -1.28
CA ILE A 304 18.03 -8.17 -0.93
C ILE A 304 17.27 -8.07 0.39
N VAL A 305 17.75 -7.23 1.31
CA VAL A 305 17.01 -6.87 2.53
C VAL A 305 16.77 -5.38 2.57
N THR A 306 15.58 -4.96 2.98
CA THR A 306 15.24 -3.54 3.17
C THR A 306 14.38 -3.31 4.40
N SER A 307 14.52 -2.13 5.00
CA SER A 307 13.66 -1.68 6.11
C SER A 307 12.32 -1.09 5.66
N CYS A 308 12.12 -0.89 4.35
CA CYS A 308 10.94 -0.23 3.82
C CYS A 308 10.00 -1.22 3.10
N PRO A 309 8.76 -1.42 3.58
CA PRO A 309 7.77 -2.26 2.90
C PRO A 309 7.40 -1.79 1.48
N HIS A 310 7.56 -0.50 1.19
CA HIS A 310 7.36 0.04 -0.16
C HIS A 310 8.47 -0.44 -1.10
N CYS A 311 9.73 -0.30 -0.70
CA CYS A 311 10.87 -0.82 -1.47
C CYS A 311 10.80 -2.35 -1.60
N PHE A 312 10.41 -3.06 -0.55
CA PHE A 312 10.18 -4.51 -0.57
C PHE A 312 9.17 -4.91 -1.65
N THR A 313 8.06 -4.17 -1.76
CA THR A 313 7.03 -4.43 -2.79
C THR A 313 7.53 -4.09 -4.18
N THR A 314 8.11 -2.90 -4.36
CA THR A 314 8.50 -2.42 -5.67
C THR A 314 9.63 -3.26 -6.28
N ILE A 315 10.69 -3.53 -5.53
CA ILE A 315 11.81 -4.34 -6.00
C ILE A 315 11.40 -5.82 -6.13
N GLY A 316 10.68 -6.35 -5.14
CA GLY A 316 10.36 -7.77 -5.08
C GLY A 316 9.22 -8.22 -6.00
N LYS A 317 8.37 -7.29 -6.47
CA LYS A 317 7.17 -7.62 -7.25
C LYS A 317 7.03 -6.80 -8.53
N GLU A 318 7.21 -5.49 -8.45
CA GLU A 318 6.94 -4.59 -9.57
C GLU A 318 8.06 -4.56 -10.61
N TYR A 319 9.32 -4.66 -10.17
CA TYR A 319 10.46 -4.74 -11.10
C TYR A 319 10.41 -6.00 -11.97
N GLY A 320 9.75 -7.06 -11.48
CA GLY A 320 9.53 -8.29 -12.25
C GLY A 320 8.70 -8.07 -13.53
N GLU A 321 7.84 -7.05 -13.58
CA GLU A 321 7.10 -6.66 -14.80
C GLU A 321 8.01 -6.04 -15.87
N MET A 322 9.24 -5.67 -15.48
CA MET A 322 10.28 -5.07 -16.32
C MET A 322 11.53 -5.95 -16.41
N GLY A 323 11.45 -7.22 -15.99
CA GLY A 323 12.54 -8.20 -16.08
C GLY A 323 13.48 -8.26 -14.87
N GLY A 324 13.33 -7.37 -13.90
CA GLY A 324 14.11 -7.36 -12.65
C GLY A 324 13.54 -8.34 -11.62
N HIS A 325 14.05 -9.57 -11.61
CA HIS A 325 13.59 -10.61 -10.69
C HIS A 325 14.54 -10.80 -9.51
N TYR A 326 14.11 -10.40 -8.31
CA TYR A 326 14.96 -10.42 -7.11
C TYR A 326 14.30 -11.15 -5.94
N THR A 327 15.12 -11.78 -5.10
CA THR A 327 14.67 -12.35 -3.82
C THR A 327 14.79 -11.29 -2.72
N VAL A 328 13.69 -10.60 -2.43
CA VAL A 328 13.67 -9.47 -1.48
C VAL A 328 13.00 -9.90 -0.17
N PHE A 329 13.57 -9.47 0.95
CA PHE A 329 13.03 -9.66 2.29
C PHE A 329 12.83 -8.32 2.98
N HIS A 330 11.76 -8.22 3.75
CA HIS A 330 11.66 -7.16 4.74
C HIS A 330 12.57 -7.47 5.94
N HIS A 331 13.14 -6.44 6.56
CA HIS A 331 14.07 -6.60 7.67
C HIS A 331 13.50 -7.43 8.84
N THR A 332 12.19 -7.35 9.11
CA THR A 332 11.55 -8.17 10.16
C THR A 332 11.57 -9.66 9.83
N GLN A 333 11.50 -10.03 8.55
CA GLN A 333 11.60 -11.43 8.12
C GLN A 333 13.02 -11.95 8.32
N LEU A 334 14.02 -11.14 7.97
CA LEU A 334 15.43 -11.47 8.22
C LEU A 334 15.70 -11.63 9.72
N ILE A 335 15.25 -10.70 10.55
CA ILE A 335 15.43 -10.77 12.01
C ILE A 335 14.80 -12.05 12.56
N SER A 336 13.55 -12.35 12.18
CA SER A 336 12.85 -13.57 12.59
C SER A 336 13.60 -14.84 12.16
N ASP A 337 14.13 -14.88 10.93
CA ASP A 337 14.94 -15.99 10.43
C ASP A 337 16.27 -16.15 11.20
N LEU A 338 16.96 -15.06 11.51
CA LEU A 338 18.21 -15.09 12.29
C LEU A 338 17.98 -15.56 13.73
N ILE A 339 16.85 -15.19 14.33
CA ILE A 339 16.43 -15.71 15.64
C ILE A 339 16.13 -17.20 15.56
N GLY A 340 15.32 -17.62 14.57
CA GLY A 340 14.95 -19.03 14.37
C GLY A 340 16.15 -19.94 14.12
N LYS A 341 17.20 -19.42 13.47
CA LYS A 341 18.49 -20.11 13.25
C LYS A 341 19.43 -20.06 14.46
N GLY A 342 19.07 -19.36 15.53
CA GLY A 342 19.91 -19.17 16.72
C GLY A 342 21.17 -18.32 16.48
N LYS A 343 21.21 -17.58 15.35
CA LYS A 343 22.32 -16.66 15.02
C LYS A 343 22.20 -15.34 15.77
N LEU A 344 20.97 -14.84 15.94
CA LEU A 344 20.70 -13.63 16.72
C LEU A 344 20.32 -14.02 18.15
N LYS A 345 21.21 -13.73 19.10
CA LYS A 345 20.97 -13.97 20.53
C LYS A 345 20.52 -12.68 21.19
N LEU A 346 19.33 -12.71 21.78
CA LEU A 346 18.75 -11.58 22.49
C LEU A 346 18.83 -11.87 23.98
N ASN A 347 19.35 -10.90 24.74
CA ASN A 347 19.62 -11.08 26.17
C ASN A 347 18.37 -10.84 27.03
N GLY A 348 17.23 -10.53 26.40
CA GLY A 348 15.93 -10.33 27.05
C GLY A 348 16.01 -9.27 28.15
N LYS A 349 15.76 -8.01 27.82
CA LYS A 349 15.53 -6.98 28.86
C LYS A 349 14.22 -7.28 29.62
N THR A 350 13.97 -6.49 30.67
CA THR A 350 12.67 -6.41 31.37
C THR A 350 11.51 -6.36 30.37
N LEU A 351 10.43 -7.09 30.65
CA LEU A 351 9.20 -7.04 29.85
C LEU A 351 8.63 -5.62 29.84
N GLU A 352 8.83 -4.91 28.73
CA GLU A 352 8.16 -3.63 28.45
C GLU A 352 6.93 -3.87 27.56
N LYS A 353 5.91 -3.04 27.77
CA LYS A 353 4.65 -3.11 27.01
C LYS A 353 4.77 -2.27 25.75
N ALA A 354 4.67 -2.93 24.60
CA ALA A 354 4.67 -2.31 23.30
C ALA A 354 3.37 -2.60 22.56
N THR A 355 2.95 -1.71 21.67
CA THR A 355 1.96 -2.01 20.63
C THR A 355 2.64 -1.91 19.27
N PHE A 356 2.12 -2.60 18.26
CA PHE A 356 2.69 -2.59 16.92
C PHE A 356 1.74 -1.98 15.89
N HIS A 357 2.22 -1.05 15.09
CA HIS A 357 1.51 -0.62 13.88
C HIS A 357 1.94 -1.47 12.69
N ASP A 358 1.07 -2.38 12.25
CA ASP A 358 1.26 -3.15 11.02
C ASP A 358 1.22 -2.23 9.78
N PRO A 359 2.33 -2.06 9.04
CA PRO A 359 2.33 -1.30 7.80
C PRO A 359 1.47 -2.00 6.74
N CYS A 360 0.61 -1.24 6.05
CA CYS A 360 -0.28 -1.81 5.04
C CYS A 360 0.47 -2.53 3.90
N TYR A 361 1.59 -1.96 3.44
CA TYR A 361 2.42 -2.62 2.43
C TYR A 361 3.06 -3.91 2.99
N LEU A 362 3.39 -4.01 4.27
CA LEU A 362 4.00 -5.23 4.83
C LEU A 362 2.95 -6.34 5.03
N GLY A 363 1.89 -6.03 5.79
CA GLY A 363 0.88 -7.02 6.17
C GLY A 363 -0.13 -7.29 5.06
N ARG A 364 -0.84 -6.25 4.60
CA ARG A 364 -1.96 -6.42 3.68
C ARG A 364 -1.52 -6.71 2.24
N HIS A 365 -0.52 -6.00 1.73
CA HIS A 365 -0.05 -6.22 0.36
C HIS A 365 0.86 -7.44 0.23
N ASN A 366 1.65 -7.76 1.27
CA ASN A 366 2.66 -8.82 1.17
C ASN A 366 2.47 -10.01 2.12
N GLY A 367 1.49 -9.97 3.02
CA GLY A 367 1.18 -11.10 3.90
C GLY A 367 2.15 -11.31 5.07
N VAL A 368 3.07 -10.37 5.32
CA VAL A 368 4.05 -10.46 6.40
C VAL A 368 3.44 -9.86 7.67
N VAL A 369 2.97 -10.73 8.56
CA VAL A 369 2.20 -10.36 9.77
C VAL A 369 2.85 -10.92 11.03
N GLU A 370 3.34 -12.16 11.00
CA GLU A 370 3.83 -12.86 12.20
C GLU A 370 5.31 -12.54 12.49
N GLU A 371 6.10 -12.24 11.47
CA GLU A 371 7.54 -12.01 11.60
C GLU A 371 7.89 -10.79 12.45
N PRO A 372 7.23 -9.61 12.31
CA PRO A 372 7.42 -8.49 13.23
C PRO A 372 7.08 -8.86 14.68
N ARG A 373 5.98 -9.60 14.89
CA ARG A 373 5.53 -10.04 16.22
C ARG A 373 6.54 -10.97 16.88
N THR A 374 7.06 -11.93 16.10
CA THR A 374 8.09 -12.87 16.53
C THR A 374 9.38 -12.14 16.94
N ALA A 375 9.81 -11.15 16.15
CA ALA A 375 10.98 -10.34 16.45
C ALA A 375 10.80 -9.54 17.76
N LEU A 376 9.65 -8.85 17.92
CA LEU A 376 9.35 -8.06 19.12
C LEU A 376 9.21 -8.93 20.38
N ALA A 377 8.52 -10.07 20.28
CA ALA A 377 8.41 -11.01 21.40
C ALA A 377 9.78 -11.57 21.81
N SER A 378 10.63 -11.90 20.84
CA SER A 378 12.00 -12.40 21.09
C SER A 378 12.91 -11.33 21.69
N ALA A 379 12.64 -10.05 21.40
CA ALA A 379 13.30 -8.91 22.05
C ALA A 379 12.87 -8.71 23.52
N GLY A 380 11.90 -9.49 24.01
CA GLY A 380 11.40 -9.42 25.38
C GLY A 380 10.27 -8.42 25.57
N LEU A 381 9.52 -8.08 24.52
CA LEU A 381 8.38 -7.17 24.62
C LEU A 381 7.06 -7.93 24.81
N GLU A 382 6.19 -7.39 25.66
CA GLU A 382 4.78 -7.80 25.75
C GLU A 382 3.98 -6.96 24.74
N LEU A 383 3.46 -7.61 23.69
CA LEU A 383 2.65 -6.94 22.68
C LEU A 383 1.19 -6.79 23.10
N LEU A 384 0.75 -5.55 23.21
CA LEU A 384 -0.64 -5.15 23.38
C LEU A 384 -1.20 -4.77 22.00
N GLU A 385 -1.92 -5.68 21.36
CA GLU A 385 -2.46 -5.45 20.03
C GLU A 385 -3.55 -4.37 20.03
N MET A 386 -3.49 -3.47 19.05
CA MET A 386 -4.60 -2.56 18.74
C MET A 386 -5.81 -3.36 18.23
N PRO A 387 -7.05 -2.88 18.42
CA PRO A 387 -8.25 -3.55 17.92
C PRO A 387 -8.18 -3.91 16.43
N ARG A 388 -7.64 -3.01 15.61
CA ARG A 388 -7.34 -3.25 14.19
C ARG A 388 -5.84 -3.50 14.01
N HIS A 389 -5.47 -4.74 13.72
CA HIS A 389 -4.08 -5.18 13.55
C HIS A 389 -3.96 -6.20 12.41
N GLY A 390 -2.73 -6.59 12.07
CA GLY A 390 -2.44 -7.49 10.97
C GLY A 390 -2.96 -6.96 9.63
N LYS A 391 -3.72 -7.78 8.90
CA LYS A 391 -4.32 -7.38 7.62
C LYS A 391 -5.43 -6.33 7.76
N ASP A 392 -6.06 -6.26 8.93
CA ASP A 392 -7.14 -5.31 9.25
C ASP A 392 -6.60 -3.97 9.77
N SER A 393 -5.27 -3.80 9.87
CA SER A 393 -4.63 -2.58 10.38
C SER A 393 -5.09 -1.29 9.71
N PHE A 394 -5.35 -0.26 10.51
CA PHE A 394 -5.73 1.05 9.99
C PHE A 394 -4.50 1.82 9.49
N CYS A 395 -4.63 2.47 8.32
CA CYS A 395 -3.51 3.09 7.61
C CYS A 395 -2.85 4.21 8.44
N CYS A 396 -1.54 4.42 8.26
CA CYS A 396 -0.82 5.57 8.83
C CYS A 396 -1.05 6.88 8.06
N GLY A 397 -1.56 6.83 6.84
CA GLY A 397 -1.84 8.01 6.01
C GLY A 397 -0.81 8.32 4.92
N ALA A 398 0.41 7.77 4.97
CA ALA A 398 1.50 8.17 4.05
C ALA A 398 1.51 7.47 2.68
N GLY A 399 0.89 6.30 2.54
CA GLY A 399 0.90 5.53 1.29
C GLY A 399 0.21 6.27 0.15
N GLY A 400 0.34 5.81 -1.10
CA GLY A 400 -0.39 6.46 -2.21
C GLY A 400 0.14 7.86 -2.54
N ALA A 401 1.45 8.08 -2.37
CA ALA A 401 2.15 9.36 -2.49
C ALA A 401 1.69 10.47 -1.52
N GLN A 402 0.88 10.14 -0.51
CA GLN A 402 0.36 11.11 0.46
C GLN A 402 1.46 11.70 1.35
N TYR A 403 2.57 10.99 1.58
CA TYR A 403 3.72 11.48 2.36
C TYR A 403 4.25 12.85 1.88
N TRP A 404 4.04 13.20 0.61
CA TRP A 404 4.60 14.40 -0.04
C TRP A 404 3.63 15.57 -0.13
N LYS A 405 2.45 15.46 0.48
CA LYS A 405 1.45 16.51 0.46
C LYS A 405 0.66 16.56 1.76
N GLU A 406 -0.07 17.65 1.95
CA GLU A 406 -1.04 17.75 3.03
C GLU A 406 -2.23 16.82 2.78
N GLU A 407 -2.81 16.33 3.87
CA GLU A 407 -4.01 15.50 3.82
C GLU A 407 -5.22 16.32 3.31
N GLU A 408 -6.11 15.66 2.56
CA GLU A 408 -7.32 16.32 2.05
C GLU A 408 -8.22 16.80 3.19
N HIS A 409 -8.92 17.91 2.95
CA HIS A 409 -9.82 18.49 3.95
C HIS A 409 -10.93 17.49 4.34
N GLY A 410 -11.14 17.34 5.65
CA GLY A 410 -12.18 16.47 6.19
C GLY A 410 -13.14 17.21 7.12
N THR A 411 -14.35 16.69 7.23
CA THR A 411 -15.44 17.28 8.04
C THR A 411 -15.27 17.11 9.55
N THR A 412 -14.40 16.20 10.01
CA THR A 412 -14.19 15.93 11.44
C THR A 412 -13.02 16.69 12.04
N GLY A 413 -12.14 17.27 11.20
CA GLY A 413 -10.86 17.85 11.63
C GLY A 413 -9.82 16.81 12.08
N GLU A 414 -10.11 15.52 11.97
CA GLU A 414 -9.16 14.46 12.31
C GLU A 414 -8.27 14.10 11.12
N THR A 415 -7.00 13.77 11.39
CA THR A 415 -6.05 13.21 10.43
C THR A 415 -6.03 11.68 10.51
N VAL A 416 -5.63 11.02 9.41
CA VAL A 416 -5.52 9.54 9.39
C VAL A 416 -4.49 9.04 10.40
N ASN A 417 -3.31 9.66 10.46
CA ASN A 417 -2.27 9.29 11.41
C ASN A 417 -2.71 9.55 12.86
N GLY A 418 -3.35 10.69 13.15
CA GLY A 418 -3.85 11.00 14.49
C GLY A 418 -4.89 10.01 14.98
N THR A 419 -5.81 9.59 14.10
CA THR A 419 -6.81 8.56 14.42
C THR A 419 -6.16 7.22 14.72
N ARG A 420 -5.16 6.81 13.93
CA ARG A 420 -4.41 5.59 14.21
C ARG A 420 -3.61 5.68 15.51
N PHE A 421 -3.00 6.83 15.76
CA PHE A 421 -2.18 7.04 16.94
C PHE A 421 -3.02 7.00 18.23
N ARG A 422 -4.22 7.58 18.25
CA ARG A 422 -5.15 7.43 19.38
C ARG A 422 -5.50 5.96 19.65
N GLU A 423 -5.70 5.16 18.60
CA GLU A 423 -5.89 3.72 18.75
C GLU A 423 -4.68 3.06 19.44
N ALA A 424 -3.46 3.44 19.07
CA ALA A 424 -2.24 2.98 19.74
C ALA A 424 -2.20 3.40 21.22
N GLN A 425 -2.52 4.65 21.54
CA GLN A 425 -2.57 5.14 22.91
C GLN A 425 -3.56 4.36 23.79
N THR A 426 -4.72 3.96 23.22
CA THR A 426 -5.75 3.23 23.98
C THR A 426 -5.30 1.84 24.44
N THR A 427 -4.22 1.30 23.87
CA THR A 427 -3.63 0.03 24.33
C THR A 427 -2.96 0.16 25.71
N GLY A 428 -2.54 1.37 26.10
CA GLY A 428 -1.77 1.62 27.32
C GLY A 428 -0.29 1.21 27.24
N ALA A 429 0.23 0.89 26.05
CA ALA A 429 1.65 0.64 25.83
C ALA A 429 2.48 1.93 25.96
N SER A 430 3.75 1.81 26.38
CA SER A 430 4.70 2.92 26.40
C SER A 430 5.47 3.07 25.09
N ILE A 431 5.54 1.98 24.30
CA ILE A 431 6.24 1.92 23.02
C ILE A 431 5.23 1.66 21.90
N LEU A 432 5.34 2.41 20.81
CA LEU A 432 4.70 2.14 19.53
C LEU A 432 5.78 1.66 18.55
N ALA A 433 5.83 0.35 18.35
CA ALA A 433 6.69 -0.28 17.36
C ALA A 433 6.14 -0.07 15.93
N VAL A 434 7.01 0.24 14.99
CA VAL A 434 6.71 0.35 13.55
C VAL A 434 7.67 -0.51 12.73
N GLY A 435 7.31 -0.80 11.48
CA GLY A 435 8.17 -1.56 10.55
C GLY A 435 8.23 -0.93 9.17
N CYS A 436 8.18 0.40 9.10
CA CYS A 436 8.17 1.16 7.86
C CYS A 436 8.62 2.60 8.15
N PRO A 437 9.55 3.17 7.36
CA PRO A 437 10.03 4.52 7.59
C PRO A 437 8.94 5.59 7.45
N PHE A 438 8.02 5.44 6.48
CA PHE A 438 6.88 6.35 6.37
C PHE A 438 5.94 6.23 7.57
N CYS A 439 5.67 5.02 8.05
CA CYS A 439 4.85 4.84 9.25
C CYS A 439 5.51 5.43 10.49
N ASN A 440 6.85 5.33 10.60
CA ASN A 440 7.60 5.97 11.67
C ASN A 440 7.35 7.48 11.69
N THR A 441 7.58 8.18 10.58
CA THR A 441 7.32 9.62 10.50
C THR A 441 5.87 9.96 10.82
N MET A 442 4.89 9.29 10.20
CA MET A 442 3.48 9.61 10.44
C MET A 442 3.05 9.40 11.91
N MET A 443 3.55 8.34 12.56
CA MET A 443 3.24 8.06 13.96
C MET A 443 3.99 9.00 14.91
N SER A 444 5.25 9.35 14.59
CA SER A 444 6.04 10.34 15.34
C SER A 444 5.42 11.73 15.27
N ASP A 445 4.91 12.13 14.10
CA ASP A 445 4.20 13.40 13.91
C ASP A 445 2.92 13.43 14.77
N ALA A 446 2.12 12.36 14.70
CA ALA A 446 0.92 12.24 15.52
C ALA A 446 1.24 12.21 17.03
N ASN A 447 2.35 11.58 17.43
CA ASN A 447 2.79 11.55 18.82
C ASN A 447 3.13 12.95 19.33
N ARG A 448 3.84 13.78 18.55
CA ARG A 448 4.14 15.17 18.90
C ARG A 448 2.87 16.01 19.08
N GLU A 449 1.90 15.84 18.18
CA GLU A 449 0.60 16.52 18.29
C GLU A 449 -0.19 16.13 19.55
N HIS A 450 0.01 14.90 20.03
CA HIS A 450 -0.64 14.38 21.24
C HIS A 450 0.24 14.52 22.50
N GLY A 451 1.35 15.27 22.43
CA GLY A 451 2.19 15.61 23.58
C GLY A 451 3.26 14.57 23.94
N ASP A 452 3.79 13.84 22.96
CA ASP A 452 4.92 12.91 23.09
C ASP A 452 4.70 11.81 24.15
N THR A 453 3.51 11.22 24.13
CA THR A 453 3.05 10.26 25.15
C THR A 453 3.65 8.86 25.02
N MET A 454 4.22 8.50 23.87
CA MET A 454 4.78 7.18 23.59
C MET A 454 6.17 7.30 22.94
N GLN A 455 6.98 6.24 23.01
CA GLN A 455 8.20 6.13 22.22
C GLN A 455 7.89 5.43 20.89
N VAL A 456 8.15 6.09 19.76
CA VAL A 456 7.96 5.52 18.41
C VAL A 456 9.30 5.00 17.92
N LEU A 457 9.43 3.68 17.77
CA LEU A 457 10.68 3.00 17.42
C LEU A 457 10.44 1.93 16.37
N ASP A 458 11.39 1.72 15.46
CA ASP A 458 11.33 0.60 14.53
C ASP A 458 11.66 -0.73 15.22
N VAL A 459 11.12 -1.85 14.70
CA VAL A 459 11.43 -3.20 15.18
C VAL A 459 12.95 -3.45 15.23
N ALA A 460 13.72 -3.00 14.23
CA ALA A 460 15.17 -3.18 14.22
C ALA A 460 15.86 -2.49 15.40
N GLU A 461 15.42 -1.29 15.78
CA GLU A 461 15.98 -0.52 16.90
C GLU A 461 15.74 -1.25 18.22
N LEU A 462 14.51 -1.71 18.45
CA LEU A 462 14.12 -2.48 19.64
C LEU A 462 14.91 -3.80 19.75
N VAL A 463 15.17 -4.45 18.61
CA VAL A 463 15.96 -5.69 18.56
C VAL A 463 17.42 -5.42 18.93
N VAL A 464 18.03 -4.35 18.42
CA VAL A 464 19.40 -3.97 18.79
C VAL A 464 19.51 -3.61 20.26
N GLU A 465 18.52 -2.91 20.80
CA GLU A 465 18.47 -2.65 22.24
C GLU A 465 18.44 -3.93 23.07
N ALA A 466 17.71 -4.95 22.62
CA ALA A 466 17.64 -6.26 23.28
C ALA A 466 18.91 -7.10 23.12
N MET A 467 19.76 -6.82 22.12
CA MET A 467 21.10 -7.41 22.02
C MET A 467 22.04 -6.87 23.11
N GLY A 468 21.76 -5.68 23.67
CA GLY A 468 22.63 -5.02 24.65
C GLY A 468 23.90 -4.43 24.04
N VAL A 469 23.91 -4.25 22.71
CA VAL A 469 24.99 -3.57 21.98
C VAL A 469 24.78 -2.07 22.11
N LYS A 470 25.85 -1.30 22.33
CA LYS A 470 25.75 0.17 22.36
C LYS A 470 25.53 0.69 20.95
N THR A 471 24.31 1.15 20.64
CA THR A 471 24.06 1.99 19.48
C THR A 471 24.51 3.42 19.77
N THR A 472 25.26 4.02 18.84
CA THR A 472 25.55 5.45 18.86
C THR A 472 24.27 6.21 18.50
N ALA A 473 23.91 7.16 19.36
CA ALA A 473 22.70 7.98 19.25
C ALA A 473 22.72 8.87 18.00
#